data_AF-W5L135-F1
#
_entry.id   AF-W5L135-F1
#
_cell.length_a   1.000
_cell.length_b   1.000
_cell.length_c   1.000
_cell.angle_alpha   90.00
_cell.angle_beta   90.00
_cell.angle_gamma   90.00
#
_symmetry.space_group_name_H-M   'P 1'
#
loop_
_entity.id
_entity.type
_entity.pdbx_description
1 polymer ?
#
loop_
_entity_poly.entity_id
_entity_poly.type
_entity_poly.pdbx_seq_one_letter_code
_entity_poly.pdbx_strand_id
1 'polypeptide(L)'
;MSGSENSCEMPQSSKNGYHTNSGCETDTGTERAGGVALSNLPSVKKKKIVIHFDLNNTILVSDAVTKQGTVAALEYYLSTVTWGRMAKGRWEWMCETPTLLPPCEGAVTYYSHFGRVPGFTSGPGKRFRKVLEEHLELLQWPSHLQPDKELSIKGEDGKLYHWILPSFFQLLQDLASQGLEFSIVFRTFGTDLPRVLLVVQRALEQGTHPLFPDLPALKLSVNVTAGRIRCSNKGAVLTYGEERLSARDGERSLYQFMSSSQGLSGFQDHFDWWAQNTYSILGGKPLWIDPFDSAVQHIFIDDNIRQNDEDTIVHPKVFLDPEGSQTRTASTSELYDLCLVQNDLFRAISDPSYFIQRIHICMENYERNLQQGLN
;
A
#
# COMPACT_ATOMS: atom_id res chain seq x y z
N MET A 1 47.25 -30.58 -21.51
CA MET A 1 46.12 -31.41 -21.98
C MET A 1 44.85 -30.79 -21.42
N SER A 2 43.99 -30.33 -22.34
CA SER A 2 42.53 -30.04 -22.25
C SER A 2 41.98 -29.42 -20.95
N GLY A 3 41.37 -28.24 -20.91
CA GLY A 3 40.68 -27.45 -21.93
C GLY A 3 39.18 -27.73 -21.92
N SER A 4 38.37 -26.79 -21.44
CA SER A 4 36.96 -26.56 -21.84
C SER A 4 36.45 -25.25 -21.23
N GLU A 5 36.53 -24.21 -22.05
CA GLU A 5 35.73 -22.98 -21.94
C GLU A 5 34.31 -23.31 -22.41
N ASN A 6 33.29 -22.80 -21.73
CA ASN A 6 31.90 -22.83 -22.23
C ASN A 6 31.40 -21.39 -22.32
N SER A 7 31.23 -20.96 -23.57
CA SER A 7 30.72 -19.68 -24.03
C SER A 7 29.20 -19.60 -23.97
N CYS A 8 28.69 -18.42 -23.60
CA CYS A 8 27.29 -18.03 -23.71
C CYS A 8 26.90 -17.81 -25.18
N GLU A 9 25.80 -18.41 -25.63
CA GLU A 9 25.14 -18.11 -26.91
C GLU A 9 23.78 -17.45 -26.67
N MET A 10 23.57 -16.32 -27.36
CA MET A 10 22.32 -15.56 -27.45
C MET A 10 21.52 -16.01 -28.68
N PRO A 11 20.19 -16.17 -28.62
CA PRO A 11 19.40 -16.42 -29.83
C PRO A 11 19.11 -15.13 -30.60
N GLN A 12 19.43 -15.16 -31.90
CA GLN A 12 19.13 -14.12 -32.87
C GLN A 12 17.65 -14.09 -33.27
N SER A 13 17.16 -12.87 -33.50
CA SER A 13 15.88 -12.52 -34.08
C SER A 13 15.74 -12.96 -35.55
N SER A 14 14.67 -13.67 -35.90
CA SER A 14 14.26 -13.88 -37.29
C SER A 14 13.06 -12.99 -37.64
N LYS A 15 13.32 -12.02 -38.53
CA LYS A 15 12.30 -11.33 -39.33
C LYS A 15 11.86 -12.26 -40.46
N ASN A 16 10.57 -12.37 -40.72
CA ASN A 16 10.06 -12.67 -42.05
C ASN A 16 8.73 -11.94 -42.25
N GLY A 17 8.72 -11.09 -43.28
CA GLY A 17 7.54 -10.42 -43.79
C GLY A 17 6.94 -11.17 -44.99
N TYR A 18 6.02 -10.45 -45.66
CA TYR A 18 5.27 -10.79 -46.87
C TYR A 18 4.02 -11.66 -46.61
N HIS A 19 2.82 -11.41 -47.14
CA HIS A 19 2.37 -10.61 -48.27
C HIS A 19 0.93 -10.10 -48.02
N THR A 20 0.68 -8.87 -48.46
CA THR A 20 -0.64 -8.30 -48.77
C THR A 20 -1.30 -9.05 -49.92
N ASN A 21 -2.60 -9.33 -49.84
CA ASN A 21 -3.39 -9.46 -51.05
C ASN A 21 -4.74 -8.75 -50.91
N SER A 22 -4.93 -7.80 -51.83
CA SER A 22 -6.11 -7.00 -52.07
C SER A 22 -7.11 -7.83 -52.87
N GLY A 23 -8.38 -7.76 -52.53
CA GLY A 23 -9.46 -8.34 -53.31
C GLY A 23 -10.79 -7.68 -52.94
N CYS A 24 -11.10 -6.60 -53.65
CA CYS A 24 -12.39 -5.94 -53.63
C CYS A 24 -13.27 -6.63 -54.67
N GLU A 25 -14.32 -7.33 -54.25
CA GLU A 25 -15.44 -7.69 -55.12
C GLU A 25 -16.76 -7.41 -54.38
N THR A 26 -17.52 -6.51 -54.99
CA THR A 26 -18.90 -6.18 -54.67
C THR A 26 -19.80 -7.30 -55.15
N ASP A 27 -20.67 -7.82 -54.27
CA ASP A 27 -21.90 -8.44 -54.76
C ASP A 27 -23.08 -8.23 -53.81
N THR A 28 -24.20 -7.88 -54.44
CA THR A 28 -25.48 -7.52 -53.84
C THR A 28 -26.31 -8.77 -53.61
N GLY A 29 -26.68 -9.04 -52.35
CA GLY A 29 -27.56 -10.17 -52.03
C GLY A 29 -28.30 -9.93 -50.72
N THR A 30 -29.61 -9.70 -50.82
CA THR A 30 -30.52 -9.50 -49.70
C THR A 30 -30.93 -10.85 -49.14
N GLU A 31 -30.43 -11.25 -47.97
CA GLU A 31 -31.05 -12.34 -47.18
C GLU A 31 -31.15 -11.97 -45.71
N ARG A 32 -32.39 -12.04 -45.21
CA ARG A 32 -32.77 -11.91 -43.81
C ARG A 32 -32.19 -13.10 -43.04
N ALA A 33 -31.21 -12.85 -42.18
CA ALA A 33 -30.83 -13.76 -41.11
C ALA A 33 -31.08 -13.05 -39.77
N GLY A 34 -31.89 -13.69 -38.91
CA GLY A 34 -32.30 -13.15 -37.61
C GLY A 34 -31.10 -12.82 -36.75
N GLY A 35 -31.01 -11.54 -36.35
CA GLY A 35 -30.09 -11.09 -35.31
C GLY A 35 -30.50 -11.71 -33.98
N VAL A 36 -29.83 -12.79 -33.60
CA VAL A 36 -29.81 -13.22 -32.20
C VAL A 36 -29.02 -12.15 -31.46
N ALA A 37 -29.72 -11.40 -30.62
CA ALA A 37 -29.11 -10.49 -29.68
C ALA A 37 -28.08 -11.27 -28.85
N LEU A 38 -26.80 -10.93 -29.01
CA LEU A 38 -25.74 -11.26 -28.05
C LEU A 38 -25.97 -10.44 -26.78
N SER A 39 -27.02 -10.77 -26.05
CA SER A 39 -27.30 -10.24 -24.72
C SER A 39 -27.26 -11.39 -23.74
N ASN A 40 -26.42 -11.23 -22.71
CA ASN A 40 -26.29 -12.05 -21.51
C ASN A 40 -25.22 -13.14 -21.54
N LEU A 41 -23.97 -12.78 -21.87
CA LEU A 41 -22.90 -13.30 -21.01
C LEU A 41 -23.08 -12.62 -19.64
N PRO A 42 -23.07 -13.37 -18.51
CA PRO A 42 -23.03 -12.76 -17.20
C PRO A 42 -21.82 -11.82 -17.19
N SER A 43 -22.05 -10.51 -16.99
CA SER A 43 -20.91 -9.63 -16.71
C SER A 43 -20.29 -10.19 -15.44
N VAL A 44 -19.06 -10.71 -15.53
CA VAL A 44 -18.29 -11.04 -14.33
C VAL A 44 -18.24 -9.74 -13.54
N LYS A 45 -19.00 -9.68 -12.45
CA LYS A 45 -19.11 -8.47 -11.64
C LYS A 45 -17.70 -8.18 -11.15
N LYS A 46 -17.10 -7.08 -11.61
CA LYS A 46 -15.74 -6.74 -11.23
C LYS A 46 -15.70 -6.57 -9.71
N LYS A 47 -14.74 -7.23 -9.07
CA LYS A 47 -14.52 -7.16 -7.63
C LYS A 47 -14.12 -5.73 -7.25
N LYS A 48 -14.74 -5.18 -6.21
CA LYS A 48 -14.36 -3.90 -5.63
C LYS A 48 -13.15 -4.08 -4.71
N ILE A 49 -12.23 -3.13 -4.74
CA ILE A 49 -11.05 -3.13 -3.87
C ILE A 49 -11.16 -2.01 -2.84
N VAL A 50 -11.13 -2.36 -1.55
CA VAL A 50 -11.05 -1.39 -0.44
C VAL A 50 -9.61 -1.34 0.04
N ILE A 51 -8.92 -0.24 -0.23
CA ILE A 51 -7.50 -0.09 0.05
C ILE A 51 -7.33 0.73 1.33
N HIS A 52 -6.75 0.11 2.35
CA HIS A 52 -6.41 0.71 3.63
C HIS A 52 -4.96 1.17 3.57
N PHE A 53 -4.74 2.47 3.72
CA PHE A 53 -3.39 3.06 3.73
C PHE A 53 -3.05 3.54 5.13
N ASP A 54 -1.93 3.07 5.67
CA ASP A 54 -1.27 3.85 6.70
C ASP A 54 -0.75 5.19 6.14
N LEU A 55 -0.43 6.13 7.04
CA LEU A 55 0.10 7.44 6.68
C LEU A 55 1.62 7.50 6.76
N ASN A 56 2.19 7.43 7.96
CA ASN A 56 3.60 7.75 8.21
C ASN A 56 4.51 6.61 7.70
N ASN A 57 5.57 6.95 6.99
CA ASN A 57 6.44 6.03 6.22
C ASN A 57 5.70 5.15 5.18
N THR A 58 4.42 5.42 4.93
CA THR A 58 3.62 4.75 3.90
C THR A 58 3.36 5.69 2.73
N ILE A 59 2.61 6.77 2.95
CA ILE A 59 2.40 7.84 1.96
C ILE A 59 2.95 9.20 2.41
N LEU A 60 3.37 9.33 3.68
CA LEU A 60 4.02 10.50 4.23
C LEU A 60 5.45 10.14 4.66
N VAL A 61 6.45 10.92 4.27
CA VAL A 61 7.83 10.76 4.77
C VAL A 61 8.07 11.76 5.88
N SER A 62 7.37 11.59 6.99
CA SER A 62 7.47 12.39 8.22
C SER A 62 6.66 11.71 9.31
N ASP A 63 6.97 11.98 10.57
CA ASP A 63 6.20 11.52 11.72
C ASP A 63 5.98 12.66 12.72
N ALA A 64 4.75 13.18 12.77
CA ALA A 64 4.39 14.27 13.68
C ALA A 64 4.38 13.83 15.16
N VAL A 65 4.08 12.56 15.44
CA VAL A 65 4.02 12.03 16.82
C VAL A 65 5.41 11.98 17.41
N THR A 66 6.38 11.47 16.65
CA THR A 66 7.77 11.40 17.11
C THR A 66 8.63 12.59 16.67
N LYS A 67 8.00 13.62 16.10
CA LYS A 67 8.61 14.88 15.65
C LYS A 67 9.76 14.69 14.66
N GLN A 68 9.65 13.70 13.78
CA GLN A 68 10.60 13.47 12.69
C GLN A 68 10.16 14.24 11.45
N GLY A 69 11.02 15.11 10.94
CA GLY A 69 10.88 15.65 9.60
C GLY A 69 11.34 14.63 8.56
N THR A 70 11.41 15.07 7.31
CA THR A 70 11.62 14.18 6.16
C THR A 70 12.95 13.45 6.17
N VAL A 71 14.03 14.14 6.53
CA VAL A 71 15.36 13.51 6.55
C VAL A 71 15.44 12.50 7.68
N ALA A 72 14.97 12.87 8.89
CA ALA A 72 15.00 11.97 10.04
C ALA A 72 14.06 10.75 9.88
N ALA A 73 12.91 10.91 9.21
CA ALA A 73 12.00 9.81 8.93
C ALA A 73 12.62 8.79 7.96
N LEU A 74 13.28 9.27 6.89
CA LEU A 74 13.93 8.38 5.93
C LEU A 74 15.20 7.71 6.51
N GLU A 75 15.96 8.41 7.36
CA GLU A 75 17.05 7.79 8.13
C GLU A 75 16.55 6.72 9.10
N TYR A 76 15.42 6.97 9.76
CA TYR A 76 14.77 5.98 10.62
C TYR A 76 14.36 4.76 9.80
N TYR A 77 13.67 4.95 8.67
CA TYR A 77 13.28 3.86 7.79
C TYR A 77 14.50 3.04 7.34
N LEU A 78 15.60 3.68 6.93
CA LEU A 78 16.84 2.96 6.60
C LEU A 78 17.31 2.01 7.71
N SER A 79 17.20 2.41 8.98
CA SER A 79 17.61 1.57 10.10
C SER A 79 16.71 0.34 10.30
N THR A 80 15.46 0.37 9.80
CA THR A 80 14.51 -0.75 9.90
C THR A 80 14.61 -1.75 8.74
N VAL A 81 15.29 -1.38 7.66
CA VAL A 81 15.49 -2.25 6.47
C VAL A 81 16.96 -2.53 6.15
N THR A 82 17.85 -2.31 7.12
CA THR A 82 19.28 -2.64 7.01
C THR A 82 19.67 -3.68 8.04
N TRP A 83 20.41 -4.70 7.60
CA TRP A 83 20.55 -5.96 8.32
C TRP A 83 21.97 -6.21 8.78
N GLY A 84 22.10 -6.81 9.96
CA GLY A 84 23.36 -7.25 10.50
C GLY A 84 23.20 -8.25 11.65
N ARG A 85 24.32 -8.52 12.31
CA ARG A 85 24.38 -9.39 13.48
C ARG A 85 25.47 -8.96 14.45
N MET A 86 25.36 -9.39 15.69
CA MET A 86 26.45 -9.29 16.65
C MET A 86 27.41 -10.47 16.48
N ALA A 87 28.67 -10.20 16.18
CA ALA A 87 29.74 -11.19 16.12
C ALA A 87 30.92 -10.71 16.97
N LYS A 88 31.35 -11.55 17.93
CA LYS A 88 32.46 -11.25 18.85
C LYS A 88 32.33 -9.87 19.53
N GLY A 89 31.11 -9.49 19.91
CA GLY A 89 30.82 -8.21 20.57
C GLY A 89 30.83 -6.99 19.65
N ARG A 90 30.86 -7.17 18.32
CA ARG A 90 30.78 -6.08 17.34
C ARG A 90 29.65 -6.31 16.35
N TRP A 91 29.08 -5.21 15.86
CA TRP A 91 28.10 -5.25 14.79
C TRP A 91 28.77 -5.53 13.45
N GLU A 92 28.32 -6.58 12.77
CA GLU A 92 28.68 -6.91 11.39
C GLU A 92 27.47 -6.69 10.47
N TRP A 93 27.63 -5.85 9.46
CA TRP A 93 26.63 -5.67 8.42
C TRP A 93 26.56 -6.89 7.50
N MET A 94 25.35 -7.31 7.15
CA MET A 94 25.11 -8.49 6.31
C MET A 94 24.71 -8.14 4.88
N CYS A 95 24.29 -6.90 4.64
CA CYS A 95 23.97 -6.39 3.32
C CYS A 95 24.58 -4.99 3.11
N GLU A 96 24.92 -4.69 1.85
CA GLU A 96 25.33 -3.34 1.43
C GLU A 96 24.14 -2.51 0.90
N THR A 97 23.00 -3.16 0.65
CA THR A 97 21.76 -2.55 0.19
C THR A 97 20.62 -2.85 1.17
N PRO A 98 19.70 -1.90 1.41
CA PRO A 98 18.53 -2.16 2.24
C PRO A 98 17.59 -3.16 1.56
N THR A 99 16.90 -3.97 2.37
CA THR A 99 15.91 -4.95 1.93
C THR A 99 14.77 -5.03 2.94
N LEU A 100 13.53 -5.22 2.49
CA LEU A 100 12.40 -5.44 3.39
C LEU A 100 12.53 -6.75 4.19
N LEU A 101 13.05 -7.79 3.53
CA LEU A 101 13.20 -9.12 4.11
C LEU A 101 14.63 -9.36 4.59
N PRO A 102 14.80 -10.18 5.66
CA PRO A 102 16.11 -10.57 6.13
C PRO A 102 16.88 -11.31 5.02
N PRO A 103 18.19 -11.04 4.83
CA PRO A 103 18.99 -11.75 3.84
C PRO A 103 19.25 -13.22 4.20
N CYS A 104 19.19 -13.57 5.49
CA CYS A 104 19.35 -14.93 5.99
C CYS A 104 18.81 -15.08 7.42
N GLU A 105 18.70 -16.32 7.88
CA GLU A 105 18.30 -16.64 9.25
C GLU A 105 19.26 -16.02 10.27
N GLY A 106 18.70 -15.46 11.35
CA GLY A 106 19.45 -14.80 12.41
C GLY A 106 19.93 -13.38 12.09
N ALA A 107 19.68 -12.88 10.88
CA ALA A 107 19.86 -11.46 10.58
C ALA A 107 18.82 -10.64 11.34
N VAL A 108 19.26 -9.56 11.99
CA VAL A 108 18.38 -8.60 12.67
C VAL A 108 18.58 -7.21 12.07
N THR A 109 17.53 -6.39 12.09
CA THR A 109 17.65 -5.02 11.62
C THR A 109 18.47 -4.20 12.63
N TYR A 110 19.15 -3.15 12.16
CA TYR A 110 19.87 -2.26 13.05
C TYR A 110 18.92 -1.65 14.11
N TYR A 111 17.72 -1.23 13.68
CA TYR A 111 16.68 -0.72 14.56
C TYR A 111 16.24 -1.71 15.62
N SER A 112 15.93 -2.97 15.26
CA SER A 112 15.49 -3.96 16.25
C SER A 112 16.54 -4.25 17.32
N HIS A 113 17.83 -4.05 17.00
CA HIS A 113 18.92 -4.32 17.93
C HIS A 113 19.32 -3.11 18.78
N PHE A 114 19.45 -1.93 18.18
CA PHE A 114 19.94 -0.72 18.84
C PHE A 114 18.86 0.32 19.13
N GLY A 115 17.64 0.10 18.66
CA GLY A 115 16.58 1.08 18.68
C GLY A 115 16.83 2.24 17.71
N ARG A 116 16.14 3.35 17.97
CA ARG A 116 16.22 4.55 17.14
C ARG A 116 17.54 5.29 17.39
N VAL A 117 18.27 5.58 16.31
CA VAL A 117 19.52 6.35 16.35
C VAL A 117 19.41 7.59 15.47
N PRO A 118 19.45 8.82 16.04
CA PRO A 118 19.51 10.05 15.25
C PRO A 118 20.78 10.11 14.40
N GLY A 119 20.67 10.58 13.15
CA GLY A 119 21.84 10.69 12.28
C GLY A 119 22.40 9.33 11.89
N PHE A 120 21.54 8.32 11.66
CA PHE A 120 21.95 6.94 11.37
C PHE A 120 23.02 6.89 10.26
N THR A 121 22.84 7.63 9.16
CA THR A 121 23.79 7.66 8.03
C THR A 121 24.96 8.61 8.25
N SER A 122 24.91 9.42 9.31
CA SER A 122 26.04 10.20 9.82
C SER A 122 26.93 9.40 10.76
N GLY A 123 26.39 8.35 11.39
CA GLY A 123 27.11 7.47 12.31
C GLY A 123 27.18 6.01 11.81
N PRO A 124 26.54 5.06 12.51
CA PRO A 124 26.75 3.62 12.30
C PRO A 124 26.35 3.13 10.90
N GLY A 125 25.34 3.76 10.30
CA GLY A 125 24.81 3.46 8.97
C GLY A 125 25.49 4.23 7.84
N LYS A 126 26.69 4.80 8.04
CA LYS A 126 27.38 5.64 7.02
C LYS A 126 27.46 5.05 5.63
N ARG A 127 27.56 3.72 5.51
CA ARG A 127 27.57 3.00 4.22
C ARG A 127 26.30 3.21 3.40
N PHE A 128 25.16 3.44 4.04
CA PHE A 128 23.85 3.63 3.39
C PHE A 128 23.56 5.10 3.07
N ARG A 129 24.51 6.01 3.31
CA ARG A 129 24.32 7.45 3.05
C ARG A 129 23.94 7.73 1.60
N LYS A 130 24.58 7.05 0.64
CA LYS A 130 24.26 7.22 -0.77
C LYS A 130 22.79 6.89 -1.07
N VAL A 131 22.26 5.83 -0.44
CA VAL A 131 20.84 5.46 -0.58
C VAL A 131 19.92 6.54 -0.02
N LEU A 132 20.27 7.13 1.13
CA LEU A 132 19.53 8.27 1.69
C LEU A 132 19.51 9.45 0.71
N GLU A 133 20.68 9.85 0.22
CA GLU A 133 20.85 11.00 -0.68
C GLU A 133 20.04 10.82 -1.97
N GLU A 134 20.15 9.65 -2.61
CA GLU A 134 19.40 9.31 -3.84
C GLU A 134 17.87 9.42 -3.63
N HIS A 135 17.35 8.90 -2.52
CA HIS A 135 15.91 8.93 -2.27
C HIS A 135 15.41 10.31 -1.81
N LEU A 136 16.24 11.10 -1.11
CA LEU A 136 15.92 12.49 -0.84
C LEU A 136 15.89 13.31 -2.13
N GLU A 137 16.77 13.05 -3.09
CA GLU A 137 16.73 13.69 -4.41
C GLU A 137 15.43 13.38 -5.16
N LEU A 138 14.98 12.13 -5.15
CA LEU A 138 13.71 11.73 -5.77
C LEU A 138 12.48 12.33 -5.07
N LEU A 139 12.56 12.54 -3.75
CA LEU A 139 11.48 13.09 -2.94
C LEU A 139 11.42 14.63 -2.97
N GLN A 140 12.45 15.30 -3.47
CA GLN A 140 12.51 16.76 -3.50
C GLN A 140 11.35 17.35 -4.31
N TRP A 141 10.75 18.41 -3.76
CA TRP A 141 9.78 19.20 -4.50
C TRP A 141 10.48 19.83 -5.71
N PRO A 142 9.89 19.77 -6.92
CA PRO A 142 10.56 20.24 -8.13
C PRO A 142 10.91 21.73 -8.04
N SER A 143 12.18 22.06 -8.25
CA SER A 143 12.72 23.42 -8.08
C SER A 143 12.12 24.46 -9.04
N HIS A 144 11.54 24.01 -10.16
CA HIS A 144 10.87 24.86 -11.13
C HIS A 144 9.41 25.19 -10.74
N LEU A 145 8.87 24.54 -9.71
CA LEU A 145 7.52 24.78 -9.20
C LEU A 145 7.56 25.69 -7.98
N GLN A 146 6.52 26.51 -7.81
CA GLN A 146 6.37 27.29 -6.59
C GLN A 146 6.15 26.38 -5.38
N PRO A 147 6.75 26.69 -4.21
CA PRO A 147 6.46 25.96 -2.98
C PRO A 147 4.97 25.98 -2.64
N ASP A 148 4.37 24.80 -2.49
CA ASP A 148 2.99 24.68 -2.02
C ASP A 148 2.97 24.35 -0.52
N LYS A 149 2.34 25.19 0.30
CA LYS A 149 2.38 25.07 1.77
C LYS A 149 1.70 23.80 2.31
N GLU A 150 0.89 23.13 1.51
CA GLU A 150 0.13 21.96 1.90
C GLU A 150 0.68 20.68 1.28
N LEU A 151 1.08 20.73 0.01
CA LEU A 151 1.63 19.58 -0.73
C LEU A 151 3.13 19.39 -0.53
N SER A 152 3.81 20.39 0.03
CA SER A 152 5.24 20.32 0.29
C SER A 152 5.58 20.58 1.76
N ILE A 153 6.74 20.08 2.18
CA ILE A 153 7.27 20.22 3.54
C ILE A 153 8.75 20.54 3.51
N LYS A 154 9.20 21.42 4.41
CA LYS A 154 10.62 21.76 4.55
C LYS A 154 11.29 20.74 5.46
N GLY A 155 12.31 20.06 4.95
CA GLY A 155 13.11 19.11 5.71
C GLY A 155 14.13 19.80 6.62
N GLU A 156 14.77 19.01 7.47
CA GLU A 156 15.77 19.44 8.43
C GLU A 156 17.02 20.04 7.77
N ASP A 157 17.33 19.61 6.54
CA ASP A 157 18.40 20.14 5.70
C ASP A 157 18.03 21.45 4.98
N GLY A 158 16.82 21.96 5.21
CA GLY A 158 16.30 23.18 4.64
C GLY A 158 15.77 23.06 3.21
N LYS A 159 15.84 21.87 2.59
CA LYS A 159 15.24 21.61 1.27
C LYS A 159 13.75 21.39 1.39
N LEU A 160 13.07 21.48 0.24
CA LEU A 160 11.63 21.28 0.14
C LEU A 160 11.36 19.90 -0.46
N TYR A 161 10.44 19.15 0.14
CA TYR A 161 10.08 17.78 -0.22
C TYR A 161 8.59 17.67 -0.47
N HIS A 162 8.17 16.67 -1.23
CA HIS A 162 6.78 16.25 -1.28
C HIS A 162 6.30 15.82 0.11
N TRP A 163 5.17 16.36 0.58
CA TRP A 163 4.60 15.96 1.87
C TRP A 163 3.85 14.63 1.76
N ILE A 164 3.05 14.47 0.70
CA ILE A 164 2.44 13.20 0.30
C ILE A 164 3.20 12.67 -0.92
N LEU A 165 3.54 11.37 -0.91
CA LEU A 165 4.29 10.74 -2.00
C LEU A 165 3.58 10.89 -3.36
N PRO A 166 4.29 11.29 -4.44
CA PRO A 166 3.72 11.34 -5.78
C PRO A 166 3.10 10.02 -6.25
N SER A 167 3.69 8.88 -5.88
CA SER A 167 3.16 7.55 -6.22
C SER A 167 1.75 7.28 -5.68
N PHE A 168 1.33 7.93 -4.59
CA PHE A 168 -0.05 7.85 -4.11
C PHE A 168 -1.03 8.52 -5.08
N PHE A 169 -0.69 9.70 -5.60
CA PHE A 169 -1.55 10.37 -6.58
C PHE A 169 -1.53 9.64 -7.93
N GLN A 170 -0.39 9.09 -8.33
CA GLN A 170 -0.29 8.22 -9.50
C GLN A 170 -1.20 7.00 -9.37
N LEU A 171 -1.24 6.36 -8.20
CA LEU A 171 -2.14 5.24 -7.93
C LEU A 171 -3.61 5.61 -8.21
N LEU A 172 -4.07 6.79 -7.79
CA LEU A 172 -5.46 7.22 -8.03
C LEU A 172 -5.77 7.29 -9.53
N GLN A 173 -4.83 7.80 -10.33
CA GLN A 173 -4.96 7.83 -11.78
C GLN A 173 -4.94 6.43 -12.38
N ASP A 174 -4.04 5.56 -11.91
CA ASP A 174 -3.90 4.20 -12.41
C ASP A 174 -5.17 3.37 -12.15
N LEU A 175 -5.70 3.40 -10.91
CA LEU A 175 -6.94 2.72 -10.55
C LEU A 175 -8.13 3.19 -11.40
N ALA A 176 -8.27 4.51 -11.59
CA ALA A 176 -9.35 5.09 -12.37
C ALA A 176 -9.23 4.77 -13.87
N SER A 177 -8.01 4.85 -14.44
CA SER A 177 -7.76 4.55 -15.85
C SER A 177 -8.03 3.09 -16.21
N GLN A 178 -7.83 2.17 -15.25
CA GLN A 178 -8.13 0.75 -15.41
C GLN A 178 -9.63 0.42 -15.20
N GLY A 179 -10.44 1.40 -14.80
CA GLY A 179 -11.85 1.22 -14.51
C GLY A 179 -12.09 0.21 -13.39
N LEU A 180 -11.21 0.23 -12.37
CA LEU A 180 -11.39 -0.53 -11.15
C LEU A 180 -12.40 0.18 -10.25
N GLU A 181 -13.30 -0.58 -9.63
CA GLU A 181 -14.14 -0.06 -8.56
C GLU A 181 -13.33 -0.11 -7.26
N PHE A 182 -13.10 1.04 -6.63
CA PHE A 182 -12.29 1.11 -5.42
C PHE A 182 -12.77 2.16 -4.42
N SER A 183 -12.29 2.01 -3.18
CA SER A 183 -12.29 3.05 -2.16
C SER A 183 -10.97 3.08 -1.43
N ILE A 184 -10.58 4.26 -0.93
CA ILE A 184 -9.40 4.43 -0.07
C ILE A 184 -9.85 4.75 1.34
N VAL A 185 -9.28 4.04 2.30
CA VAL A 185 -9.45 4.30 3.73
C VAL A 185 -8.10 4.60 4.34
N PHE A 186 -7.83 5.85 4.67
CA PHE A 186 -6.64 6.21 5.43
C PHE A 186 -6.77 5.73 6.88
N ARG A 187 -5.71 5.15 7.42
CA ARG A 187 -5.63 4.56 8.76
C ARG A 187 -4.41 5.16 9.44
N THR A 188 -4.52 5.60 10.69
CA THR A 188 -3.35 6.12 11.40
C THR A 188 -3.57 6.06 12.90
N PHE A 189 -2.51 5.78 13.65
CA PHE A 189 -2.51 6.01 15.09
C PHE A 189 -2.26 7.48 15.45
N GLY A 190 -1.69 8.27 14.53
CA GLY A 190 -1.28 9.64 14.73
C GLY A 190 -2.39 10.67 14.53
N THR A 191 -1.98 11.91 14.33
CA THR A 191 -2.88 13.08 14.24
C THR A 191 -2.92 13.72 12.85
N ASP A 192 -2.19 13.19 11.88
CA ASP A 192 -2.03 13.78 10.55
C ASP A 192 -3.28 13.63 9.65
N LEU A 193 -4.19 12.72 9.99
CA LEU A 193 -5.33 12.36 9.15
C LEU A 193 -6.21 13.54 8.69
N PRO A 194 -6.66 14.48 9.55
CA PRO A 194 -7.47 15.61 9.10
C PRO A 194 -6.77 16.47 8.04
N ARG A 195 -5.45 16.67 8.19
CA ARG A 195 -4.65 17.42 7.22
C ARG A 195 -4.53 16.66 5.91
N VAL A 196 -4.26 15.35 5.96
CA VAL A 196 -4.17 14.51 4.75
C VAL A 196 -5.48 14.57 3.96
N LEU A 197 -6.62 14.38 4.63
CA LEU A 197 -7.94 14.43 3.98
C LEU A 197 -8.19 15.78 3.29
N LEU A 198 -7.87 16.89 3.94
CA LEU A 198 -8.04 18.22 3.36
C LEU A 198 -7.14 18.44 2.13
N VAL A 199 -5.87 18.06 2.22
CA VAL A 199 -4.91 18.24 1.12
C VAL A 199 -5.29 17.36 -0.09
N VAL A 200 -5.68 16.11 0.15
CA VAL A 200 -6.14 15.20 -0.90
C VAL A 200 -7.45 15.68 -1.52
N GLN A 201 -8.39 16.19 -0.72
CA GLN A 201 -9.61 16.81 -1.24
C GLN A 201 -9.29 17.97 -2.18
N ARG A 202 -8.42 18.90 -1.77
CA ARG A 202 -8.04 20.03 -2.61
C ARG A 202 -7.38 19.59 -3.92
N ALA A 203 -6.47 18.61 -3.86
CA ALA A 203 -5.85 18.04 -5.05
C ALA A 203 -6.89 17.44 -6.02
N LEU A 204 -7.86 16.69 -5.49
CA LEU A 204 -8.89 16.02 -6.28
C LEU A 204 -9.99 16.95 -6.78
N GLU A 205 -10.44 17.94 -6.01
CA GLU A 205 -11.60 18.77 -6.40
C GLU A 205 -11.18 20.07 -7.11
N GLN A 206 -10.05 20.65 -6.71
CA GLN A 206 -9.62 21.97 -7.18
C GLN A 206 -8.48 21.90 -8.21
N GLY A 207 -7.91 20.72 -8.43
CA GLY A 207 -6.77 20.52 -9.36
C GLY A 207 -5.50 21.23 -8.91
N THR A 208 -5.32 21.40 -7.59
CA THR A 208 -4.22 22.18 -7.03
C THR A 208 -2.87 21.48 -7.09
N HIS A 209 -2.82 20.18 -7.44
CA HIS A 209 -1.55 19.46 -7.51
C HIS A 209 -0.84 19.73 -8.84
N PRO A 210 0.30 20.45 -8.87
CA PRO A 210 0.93 20.87 -10.13
C PRO A 210 1.46 19.71 -10.98
N LEU A 211 1.86 18.60 -10.36
CA LEU A 211 2.28 17.38 -11.07
C LEU A 211 1.14 16.45 -11.49
N PHE A 212 -0.07 16.66 -10.97
CA PHE A 212 -1.23 15.80 -11.23
C PHE A 212 -2.46 16.65 -11.55
N PRO A 213 -2.43 17.46 -12.62
CA PRO A 213 -3.50 18.41 -12.94
C PRO A 213 -4.82 17.73 -13.31
N ASP A 214 -4.78 16.47 -13.74
CA ASP A 214 -5.94 15.72 -14.22
C ASP A 214 -6.74 15.02 -13.10
N LEU A 215 -6.29 15.15 -11.83
CA LEU A 215 -6.99 14.56 -10.68
C LEU A 215 -8.49 14.91 -10.59
N PRO A 216 -8.95 16.14 -10.92
CA PRO A 216 -10.38 16.47 -10.94
C PRO A 216 -11.20 15.70 -11.96
N ALA A 217 -10.58 15.21 -13.04
CA ALA A 217 -11.28 14.39 -14.02
C ALA A 217 -11.71 13.03 -13.45
N LEU A 218 -11.07 12.57 -12.37
CA LEU A 218 -11.37 11.29 -11.73
C LEU A 218 -12.70 11.30 -10.97
N LYS A 219 -13.22 12.50 -10.61
CA LYS A 219 -14.49 12.69 -9.87
C LYS A 219 -14.58 11.87 -8.57
N LEU A 220 -13.44 11.65 -7.90
CA LEU A 220 -13.39 10.97 -6.61
C LEU A 220 -13.78 11.95 -5.51
N SER A 221 -14.71 11.55 -4.65
CA SER A 221 -15.10 12.33 -3.47
C SER A 221 -14.19 12.03 -2.28
N VAL A 222 -13.89 13.05 -1.47
CA VAL A 222 -13.18 12.88 -0.20
C VAL A 222 -14.07 13.29 0.96
N ASN A 223 -14.27 12.39 1.93
CA ASN A 223 -14.92 12.75 3.17
C ASN A 223 -13.88 13.19 4.20
N VAL A 224 -13.84 14.51 4.45
CA VAL A 224 -12.89 15.15 5.36
C VAL A 224 -13.20 14.95 6.85
N THR A 225 -14.36 14.39 7.19
CA THR A 225 -14.70 14.06 8.58
C THR A 225 -13.97 12.79 8.97
N ALA A 226 -12.91 12.92 9.77
CA ALA A 226 -12.14 11.79 10.26
C ALA A 226 -12.96 10.90 11.21
N GLY A 227 -13.01 9.61 10.91
CA GLY A 227 -13.55 8.60 11.80
C GLY A 227 -12.59 8.21 12.91
N ARG A 228 -13.09 7.38 13.83
CA ARG A 228 -12.28 6.80 14.90
C ARG A 228 -12.59 5.32 15.05
N ILE A 229 -11.55 4.53 15.26
CA ILE A 229 -11.68 3.16 15.75
C ILE A 229 -11.09 3.10 17.15
N ARG A 230 -11.88 2.58 18.09
CA ARG A 230 -11.48 2.41 19.49
C ARG A 230 -11.71 0.98 19.93
N CYS A 231 -10.61 0.30 20.25
CA CYS A 231 -10.60 -1.08 20.71
C CYS A 231 -10.71 -1.17 22.24
N SER A 232 -11.22 -2.30 22.71
CA SER A 232 -11.30 -2.68 24.12
C SER A 232 -11.35 -4.21 24.23
N ASN A 233 -11.28 -4.77 25.44
CA ASN A 233 -11.53 -6.20 25.72
C ASN A 233 -12.90 -6.68 25.20
N LYS A 234 -13.78 -5.73 24.91
CA LYS A 234 -15.17 -5.89 24.50
C LYS A 234 -15.35 -5.77 22.99
N GLY A 235 -14.25 -5.71 22.23
CA GLY A 235 -14.23 -5.56 20.77
C GLY A 235 -13.97 -4.12 20.32
N ALA A 236 -13.87 -3.96 19.00
CA ALA A 236 -13.66 -2.67 18.34
C ALA A 236 -14.98 -1.90 18.20
N VAL A 237 -14.88 -0.57 18.32
CA VAL A 237 -15.96 0.38 18.05
C VAL A 237 -15.49 1.33 16.97
N LEU A 238 -16.27 1.44 15.89
CA LEU A 238 -16.09 2.41 14.83
C LEU A 238 -17.06 3.57 15.04
N THR A 239 -16.59 4.80 14.90
CA THR A 239 -17.43 6.00 14.92
C THR A 239 -17.11 6.87 13.71
N TYR A 240 -18.14 7.26 12.95
CA TYR A 240 -18.00 8.02 11.72
C TYR A 240 -19.20 8.97 11.52
N GLY A 241 -19.03 10.25 11.84
CA GLY A 241 -20.16 11.18 11.93
C GLY A 241 -21.14 10.71 13.01
N GLU A 242 -22.40 10.48 12.63
CA GLU A 242 -23.44 9.94 13.52
C GLU A 242 -23.41 8.40 13.62
N GLU A 243 -22.74 7.73 12.69
CA GLU A 243 -22.64 6.27 12.67
C GLU A 243 -21.76 5.77 13.80
N ARG A 244 -22.24 4.74 14.50
CA ARG A 244 -21.52 4.13 15.62
C ARG A 244 -21.73 2.62 15.65
N LEU A 245 -20.74 1.88 15.14
CA LEU A 245 -20.77 0.43 15.02
C LEU A 245 -19.87 -0.23 16.08
N SER A 246 -20.26 -1.41 16.54
CA SER A 246 -19.57 -2.12 17.62
C SER A 246 -19.48 -3.60 17.31
N ALA A 247 -18.30 -4.18 17.50
CA ALA A 247 -18.04 -5.60 17.31
C ALA A 247 -18.91 -6.50 18.22
N ARG A 248 -19.44 -5.95 19.32
CA ARG A 248 -20.40 -6.68 20.19
C ARG A 248 -21.72 -7.00 19.49
N ASP A 249 -22.11 -6.15 18.55
CA ASP A 249 -23.34 -6.31 17.77
C ASP A 249 -23.07 -7.21 16.53
N GLY A 250 -21.86 -7.78 16.45
CA GLY A 250 -21.36 -8.63 15.37
C GLY A 250 -20.29 -7.94 14.53
N GLU A 251 -19.16 -8.61 14.32
CA GLU A 251 -18.03 -8.12 13.49
C GLU A 251 -18.46 -7.87 12.03
N ARG A 252 -19.51 -8.57 11.57
CA ARG A 252 -20.08 -8.46 10.21
C ARG A 252 -20.53 -7.04 9.86
N SER A 253 -21.11 -6.31 10.81
CA SER A 253 -21.56 -4.93 10.59
C SER A 253 -20.40 -3.98 10.27
N LEU A 254 -19.25 -4.18 10.92
CA LEU A 254 -18.03 -3.42 10.70
C LEU A 254 -17.44 -3.72 9.32
N TYR A 255 -17.43 -5.00 8.93
CA TYR A 255 -17.05 -5.41 7.58
C TYR A 255 -17.94 -4.75 6.52
N GLN A 256 -19.26 -4.94 6.61
CA GLN A 256 -20.21 -4.38 5.64
C GLN A 256 -20.10 -2.86 5.51
N PHE A 257 -19.92 -2.15 6.62
CA PHE A 257 -19.69 -0.71 6.61
C PHE A 257 -18.43 -0.36 5.83
N MET A 258 -17.30 -1.00 6.13
CA MET A 258 -16.03 -0.75 5.44
C MET A 258 -16.09 -1.13 3.95
N SER A 259 -16.73 -2.26 3.61
CA SER A 259 -16.98 -2.72 2.23
C SER A 259 -17.87 -1.75 1.45
N SER A 260 -18.80 -1.06 2.12
CA SER A 260 -19.69 -0.09 1.49
C SER A 260 -19.03 1.26 1.18
N SER A 261 -17.85 1.53 1.74
CA SER A 261 -17.15 2.82 1.62
C SER A 261 -16.96 3.27 0.16
N GLN A 262 -17.10 4.55 -0.11
CA GLN A 262 -16.92 5.13 -1.46
C GLN A 262 -15.94 6.29 -1.42
N GLY A 263 -15.25 6.51 -2.53
CA GLY A 263 -14.24 7.57 -2.63
C GLY A 263 -13.12 7.38 -1.61
N LEU A 264 -12.70 8.47 -0.98
CA LEU A 264 -11.63 8.50 0.00
C LEU A 264 -12.16 8.95 1.36
N SER A 265 -11.76 8.25 2.41
CA SER A 265 -12.13 8.54 3.80
C SER A 265 -10.98 8.14 4.73
N GLY A 266 -11.13 8.31 6.04
CA GLY A 266 -10.16 7.73 6.96
C GLY A 266 -10.55 7.70 8.42
N PHE A 267 -9.79 6.94 9.18
CA PHE A 267 -10.01 6.63 10.58
C PHE A 267 -8.73 6.77 11.39
N GLN A 268 -8.83 7.44 12.53
CA GLN A 268 -7.80 7.38 13.54
C GLN A 268 -7.98 6.11 14.40
N ASP A 269 -6.98 5.25 14.41
CA ASP A 269 -6.90 4.03 15.21
C ASP A 269 -6.53 4.29 16.67
N HIS A 270 -6.55 3.23 17.49
CA HIS A 270 -6.45 3.31 18.93
C HIS A 270 -5.00 3.08 19.43
N PHE A 271 -4.16 4.11 19.39
CA PHE A 271 -2.75 4.00 19.78
C PHE A 271 -2.59 3.47 21.22
N ASP A 272 -3.33 4.05 22.17
CA ASP A 272 -3.24 3.67 23.59
C ASP A 272 -3.55 2.20 23.82
N TRP A 273 -4.50 1.64 23.05
CA TRP A 273 -4.80 0.22 23.09
C TRP A 273 -3.66 -0.63 22.54
N TRP A 274 -3.06 -0.22 21.42
CA TRP A 274 -1.92 -0.93 20.84
C TRP A 274 -0.73 -0.96 21.81
N ALA A 275 -0.42 0.18 22.43
CA ALA A 275 0.62 0.30 23.44
C ALA A 275 0.34 -0.57 24.69
N GLN A 276 -0.90 -0.60 25.19
CA GLN A 276 -1.30 -1.45 26.32
C GLN A 276 -1.19 -2.96 26.01
N ASN A 277 -1.29 -3.33 24.74
CA ASN A 277 -1.12 -4.71 24.26
C ASN A 277 0.29 -4.95 23.71
N THR A 278 1.28 -4.25 24.27
CA THR A 278 2.71 -4.42 24.00
C THR A 278 3.08 -4.36 22.52
N TYR A 279 2.36 -3.54 21.75
CA TYR A 279 2.54 -3.39 20.30
C TYR A 279 2.34 -4.68 19.48
N SER A 280 1.71 -5.70 20.07
CA SER A 280 1.43 -6.98 19.42
C SER A 280 0.27 -6.89 18.41
N ILE A 281 0.13 -7.94 17.60
CA ILE A 281 -1.00 -8.13 16.68
C ILE A 281 -2.37 -7.94 17.34
N LEU A 282 -2.55 -8.30 18.61
CA LEU A 282 -3.84 -8.19 19.32
C LEU A 282 -4.22 -6.74 19.66
N GLY A 283 -3.24 -5.85 19.71
CA GLY A 283 -3.43 -4.42 19.88
C GLY A 283 -3.56 -3.66 18.56
N GLY A 284 -3.24 -4.31 17.43
CA GLY A 284 -3.08 -3.69 16.13
C GLY A 284 -4.37 -3.08 15.55
N LYS A 285 -4.24 -2.45 14.39
CA LYS A 285 -5.34 -1.86 13.62
C LYS A 285 -6.25 -3.01 13.14
N PRO A 286 -7.52 -3.09 13.58
CA PRO A 286 -8.40 -4.16 13.14
C PRO A 286 -8.66 -4.06 11.64
N LEU A 287 -8.61 -5.21 10.98
CA LEU A 287 -8.97 -5.38 9.57
C LEU A 287 -9.87 -6.59 9.42
N TRP A 288 -11.11 -6.37 8.99
CA TRP A 288 -12.08 -7.45 8.74
C TRP A 288 -11.95 -7.97 7.33
N ILE A 289 -11.84 -9.29 7.19
CA ILE A 289 -11.69 -9.97 5.90
C ILE A 289 -12.72 -11.07 5.84
N ASP A 290 -13.57 -11.02 4.83
CA ASP A 290 -14.46 -12.13 4.49
C ASP A 290 -13.87 -12.92 3.31
N PRO A 291 -13.40 -14.17 3.52
CA PRO A 291 -12.93 -15.00 2.42
C PRO A 291 -14.08 -15.54 1.56
N PHE A 292 -15.33 -15.39 2.00
CA PHE A 292 -16.52 -15.84 1.27
C PHE A 292 -17.15 -14.74 0.39
N ASP A 293 -16.73 -13.48 0.56
CA ASP A 293 -17.19 -12.37 -0.28
C ASP A 293 -16.36 -12.26 -1.56
N SER A 294 -16.93 -12.79 -2.65
CA SER A 294 -16.31 -12.70 -3.99
C SER A 294 -16.40 -11.30 -4.62
N ALA A 295 -17.20 -10.39 -4.05
CA ALA A 295 -17.44 -9.07 -4.60
C ALA A 295 -16.49 -7.99 -4.04
N VAL A 296 -15.88 -8.19 -2.87
CA VAL A 296 -15.04 -7.19 -2.21
C VAL A 296 -13.73 -7.79 -1.68
N GLN A 297 -12.60 -7.18 -2.02
CA GLN A 297 -11.30 -7.48 -1.42
C GLN A 297 -10.79 -6.28 -0.63
N HIS A 298 -10.26 -6.53 0.57
CA HIS A 298 -9.59 -5.52 1.37
C HIS A 298 -8.07 -5.71 1.28
N ILE A 299 -7.33 -4.62 1.03
CA ILE A 299 -5.87 -4.61 0.98
C ILE A 299 -5.37 -3.55 1.96
N PHE A 300 -4.50 -3.91 2.89
CA PHE A 300 -3.89 -2.99 3.86
C PHE A 300 -2.41 -2.83 3.56
N ILE A 301 -1.99 -1.58 3.37
CA ILE A 301 -0.60 -1.19 3.10
C ILE A 301 -0.08 -0.38 4.27
N ASP A 302 0.97 -0.87 4.91
CA ASP A 302 1.59 -0.25 6.10
C ASP A 302 3.06 -0.65 6.18
N ASP A 303 3.94 0.28 6.54
CA ASP A 303 5.38 0.01 6.66
C ASP A 303 5.72 -0.92 7.83
N ASN A 304 4.84 -1.06 8.83
CA ASN A 304 4.99 -1.88 10.04
C ASN A 304 4.27 -3.23 9.99
N ILE A 305 3.81 -3.65 8.82
CA ILE A 305 3.44 -5.06 8.59
C ILE A 305 4.73 -5.91 8.59
N ARG A 306 4.78 -6.96 9.40
CA ARG A 306 5.90 -7.91 9.48
C ARG A 306 5.39 -9.33 9.26
N GLN A 307 6.22 -10.22 8.71
CA GLN A 307 5.85 -11.63 8.55
C GLN A 307 5.84 -12.41 9.88
N ASN A 308 6.35 -11.82 10.97
CA ASN A 308 6.17 -12.33 12.31
C ASN A 308 4.93 -11.68 12.95
N ASP A 309 4.18 -12.44 13.75
CA ASP A 309 2.96 -11.94 14.40
C ASP A 309 3.22 -11.27 15.77
N GLU A 310 4.46 -11.34 16.25
CA GLU A 310 4.85 -10.74 17.54
C GLU A 310 4.96 -9.22 17.44
N ASP A 311 5.33 -8.69 16.27
CA ASP A 311 5.64 -7.28 16.03
C ASP A 311 5.04 -6.80 14.70
N THR A 312 3.72 -6.92 14.56
CA THR A 312 2.97 -6.48 13.37
C THR A 312 1.81 -5.56 13.76
N ILE A 313 1.57 -4.54 12.95
CA ILE A 313 0.68 -3.42 13.30
C ILE A 313 -0.79 -3.66 12.97
N VAL A 314 -1.11 -4.62 12.11
CA VAL A 314 -2.49 -4.92 11.68
C VAL A 314 -2.99 -6.13 12.45
N HIS A 315 -4.24 -6.07 12.94
CA HIS A 315 -4.95 -7.19 13.56
C HIS A 315 -5.96 -7.78 12.55
N PRO A 316 -5.60 -8.84 11.79
CA PRO A 316 -6.47 -9.38 10.77
C PRO A 316 -7.54 -10.28 11.40
N LYS A 317 -8.81 -9.98 11.14
CA LYS A 317 -9.99 -10.69 11.63
C LYS A 317 -10.69 -11.34 10.45
N VAL A 318 -10.50 -12.66 10.30
CA VAL A 318 -11.04 -13.45 9.18
C VAL A 318 -12.33 -14.15 9.60
N PHE A 319 -13.42 -13.97 8.84
CA PHE A 319 -14.69 -14.65 9.11
C PHE A 319 -14.58 -16.17 8.95
N LEU A 320 -15.27 -16.90 9.82
CA LEU A 320 -15.24 -18.38 9.85
C LEU A 320 -16.29 -19.01 8.94
N ASP A 321 -17.43 -18.35 8.75
CA ASP A 321 -18.57 -18.87 8.01
C ASP A 321 -19.15 -17.80 7.07
N PRO A 322 -19.76 -18.20 5.93
CA PRO A 322 -20.56 -17.31 5.10
C PRO A 322 -21.66 -16.64 5.91
N GLU A 323 -21.81 -15.32 5.80
CA GLU A 323 -22.77 -14.50 6.58
C GLU A 323 -22.62 -14.56 8.12
N GLY A 324 -21.70 -15.36 8.66
CA GLY A 324 -21.45 -15.47 10.10
C GLY A 324 -20.90 -14.18 10.71
N SER A 325 -20.99 -14.05 12.03
CA SER A 325 -20.49 -12.86 12.76
C SER A 325 -19.17 -13.12 13.52
N GLN A 326 -18.70 -14.37 13.53
CA GLN A 326 -17.50 -14.77 14.23
C GLN A 326 -16.27 -14.67 13.34
N THR A 327 -15.17 -14.23 13.94
CA THR A 327 -13.87 -14.10 13.26
C THR A 327 -12.78 -14.78 14.08
N ARG A 328 -11.76 -15.31 13.41
CA ARG A 328 -10.48 -15.65 14.03
C ARG A 328 -9.42 -14.60 13.71
N THR A 329 -8.39 -14.52 14.54
CA THR A 329 -7.16 -13.83 14.15
C THR A 329 -6.40 -14.71 13.16
N ALA A 330 -6.08 -14.17 11.98
CA ALA A 330 -5.18 -14.82 11.02
C ALA A 330 -3.75 -14.34 11.23
N SER A 331 -2.77 -15.19 10.86
CA SER A 331 -1.37 -14.76 10.85
C SER A 331 -1.13 -13.76 9.72
N THR A 332 -0.11 -12.93 9.86
CA THR A 332 0.28 -12.00 8.80
C THR A 332 0.75 -12.75 7.56
N SER A 333 1.48 -13.87 7.76
CA SER A 333 1.96 -14.73 6.68
C SER A 333 0.85 -15.35 5.84
N GLU A 334 -0.30 -15.67 6.46
CA GLU A 334 -1.47 -16.21 5.76
C GLU A 334 -2.04 -15.21 4.75
N LEU A 335 -1.91 -13.91 5.03
CA LEU A 335 -2.56 -12.84 4.27
C LEU A 335 -1.57 -11.94 3.53
N TYR A 336 -0.27 -12.23 3.63
CA TYR A 336 0.79 -11.46 2.98
C TYR A 336 0.64 -11.57 1.46
N ASP A 337 0.69 -10.44 0.77
CA ASP A 337 0.46 -10.33 -0.67
C ASP A 337 -0.92 -10.84 -1.12
N LEU A 338 -1.89 -10.91 -0.20
CA LEU A 338 -3.30 -11.20 -0.46
C LEU A 338 -4.16 -10.02 0.02
N CYS A 339 -4.05 -9.72 1.31
CA CYS A 339 -4.77 -8.63 1.97
C CYS A 339 -3.83 -7.70 2.75
N LEU A 340 -2.56 -8.07 2.95
CA LEU A 340 -1.58 -7.32 3.72
C LEU A 340 -0.31 -7.09 2.89
N VAL A 341 0.19 -5.87 2.88
CA VAL A 341 1.40 -5.47 2.15
C VAL A 341 2.28 -4.64 3.08
N GLN A 342 3.50 -5.10 3.33
CA GLN A 342 4.53 -4.26 3.94
C GLN A 342 4.98 -3.20 2.94
N ASN A 343 4.92 -1.93 3.32
CA ASN A 343 5.35 -0.85 2.43
C ASN A 343 6.88 -0.82 2.25
N ASP A 344 7.33 -0.91 1.00
CA ASP A 344 8.68 -0.52 0.58
C ASP A 344 8.70 0.98 0.30
N LEU A 345 9.14 1.78 1.27
CA LEU A 345 9.16 3.24 1.13
C LEU A 345 10.13 3.70 0.04
N PHE A 346 11.24 2.99 -0.19
CA PHE A 346 12.18 3.34 -1.25
C PHE A 346 11.56 3.14 -2.63
N ARG A 347 10.86 2.03 -2.83
CA ARG A 347 10.10 1.82 -4.07
C ARG A 347 8.92 2.79 -4.18
N ALA A 348 8.22 3.08 -3.10
CA ALA A 348 7.15 4.09 -3.12
C ALA A 348 7.66 5.49 -3.49
N ILE A 349 8.92 5.82 -3.17
CA ILE A 349 9.56 7.07 -3.59
C ILE A 349 10.04 7.02 -5.05
N SER A 350 10.64 5.90 -5.48
CA SER A 350 11.37 5.80 -6.76
C SER A 350 10.55 5.30 -7.95
N ASP A 351 9.47 4.57 -7.71
CA ASP A 351 8.61 3.96 -8.73
C ASP A 351 7.18 4.52 -8.60
N PRO A 352 6.76 5.43 -9.50
CA PRO A 352 5.40 5.99 -9.48
C PRO A 352 4.29 4.94 -9.53
N SER A 353 4.55 3.78 -10.14
CA SER A 353 3.57 2.69 -10.27
C SER A 353 3.66 1.65 -9.14
N TYR A 354 4.48 1.89 -8.12
CA TYR A 354 4.72 0.92 -7.04
C TYR A 354 3.41 0.40 -6.41
N PHE A 355 2.52 1.29 -5.99
CA PHE A 355 1.30 0.88 -5.28
C PHE A 355 0.35 0.07 -6.18
N ILE A 356 0.17 0.46 -7.45
CA ILE A 356 -0.72 -0.29 -8.34
C ILE A 356 -0.16 -1.68 -8.62
N GLN A 357 1.16 -1.82 -8.77
CA GLN A 357 1.81 -3.13 -8.91
C GLN A 357 1.54 -4.01 -7.68
N ARG A 358 1.64 -3.47 -6.46
CA ARG A 358 1.33 -4.21 -5.23
C ARG A 358 -0.14 -4.65 -5.17
N ILE A 359 -1.06 -3.77 -5.56
CA ILE A 359 -2.50 -4.08 -5.60
C ILE A 359 -2.79 -5.18 -6.61
N HIS A 360 -2.18 -5.15 -7.80
CA HIS A 360 -2.34 -6.21 -8.80
C HIS A 360 -1.86 -7.57 -8.27
N ILE A 361 -0.68 -7.61 -7.63
CA ILE A 361 -0.18 -8.83 -6.99
C ILE A 361 -1.21 -9.38 -5.98
N CYS A 362 -1.76 -8.51 -5.12
CA CYS A 362 -2.80 -8.89 -4.17
C CYS A 362 -4.06 -9.42 -4.85
N MET A 363 -4.52 -8.78 -5.92
CA MET A 363 -5.71 -9.21 -6.66
C MET A 363 -5.51 -10.58 -7.32
N GLU A 364 -4.38 -10.78 -7.98
CA GLU A 364 -4.01 -12.04 -8.63
C GLU A 364 -3.88 -13.18 -7.63
N ASN A 365 -3.20 -12.93 -6.51
CA ASN A 365 -3.03 -13.92 -5.45
C ASN A 365 -4.36 -14.27 -4.80
N TYR A 366 -5.21 -13.28 -4.56
CA TYR A 366 -6.50 -13.48 -3.91
C TYR A 366 -7.44 -14.30 -4.79
N GLU A 367 -7.45 -14.03 -6.09
CA GLU A 367 -8.21 -14.83 -7.06
C GLU A 367 -7.71 -16.28 -7.13
N ARG A 368 -6.39 -16.50 -7.13
CA ARG A 368 -5.82 -17.86 -7.06
C ARG A 368 -6.19 -18.59 -5.77
N ASN A 369 -6.19 -17.89 -4.64
CA ASN A 369 -6.55 -18.46 -3.34
C ASN A 369 -8.03 -18.89 -3.29
N LEU A 370 -8.94 -18.07 -3.84
CA LEU A 370 -10.35 -18.43 -3.95
C LEU A 370 -10.56 -19.67 -4.83
N GLN A 371 -9.84 -19.79 -5.95
CA GLN A 371 -9.93 -20.95 -6.84
C GLN A 371 -9.39 -22.24 -6.20
N GLN A 372 -8.35 -22.13 -5.36
CA GLN A 372 -7.78 -23.27 -4.64
C GLN A 372 -8.65 -23.73 -3.48
N GLY A 373 -9.37 -22.82 -2.80
CA GLY A 373 -10.30 -23.17 -1.72
C GLY A 373 -11.63 -23.77 -2.19
N LEU A 374 -11.91 -23.77 -3.50
CA LEU A 374 -13.08 -24.39 -4.12
C LEU A 374 -12.85 -25.84 -4.60
N ASN A 375 -11.58 -26.30 -4.62
CA ASN A 375 -11.18 -27.68 -4.93
C ASN A 375 -10.78 -28.43 -3.66
#